data_AF-A0A7R9JU62-F1
#
_entry.id   AF-A0A7R9JU62-F1
#
_cell.length_a   1.000
_cell.length_b   1.000
_cell.length_c   1.000
_cell.angle_alpha   90.00
_cell.angle_beta   90.00
_cell.angle_gamma   90.00
#
_symmetry.space_group_name_H-M   'P 1'
#
loop_
_entity.id
_entity.type
_entity.pdbx_description
1 polymer ?
#
loop_
_entity_poly.entity_id
_entity_poly.type
_entity_poly.pdbx_seq_one_letter_code
_entity_poly.pdbx_strand_id
1 'polypeptide(L)'
;MWNIRESISLALLSEGYLYKYDISLPHDSFYSIIPELTKRLPSHYIRCCGYGHIGDGNLHLNVTSKEYDHNILDAIEPFVYEWTSKLRGSVSAEHGIGFKKTKFIHYSKSQSSLNLMKDIKNIMDPNGILNPYKVLPSIWEPRERVTDAYMCDGFLFSYDLSLPYANYYELVEKTIERLSGCSSVVRICGHGHIGKSLMFFCDGNLHLNITSKEYDHEILELMEPFVFEWTSKLQGSVSAEHGIGFKKTKFVHYSKSRSSLNLMKDIKNIMDPNGILNPYKMLWDIRERVAEALINDGYWYTYDLSLPHKHFYDIVGKMEERLSNHPKVKRVTGLGHLGDGNLHLNVTSKEFDQEVFGLIEPFVFECTSKLRGSVSAEHGIGFTKTKFIHFSKFHGSLNLMKGIKKMMDPKGILNPYKVLP
;
A
#
# COMPACT_ATOMS: atom_id res chain seq x y z
N MET A 1 -21.98 11.98 -21.32
CA MET A 1 -20.54 11.94 -21.70
C MET A 1 -19.62 11.76 -20.49
N TRP A 2 -19.67 12.59 -19.44
CA TRP A 2 -18.81 12.43 -18.26
C TRP A 2 -18.90 11.06 -17.57
N ASN A 3 -20.11 10.52 -17.41
CA ASN A 3 -20.31 9.18 -16.84
C ASN A 3 -19.46 8.11 -17.52
N ILE A 4 -19.24 8.19 -18.85
CA ILE A 4 -18.42 7.24 -19.60
C ILE A 4 -16.98 7.23 -19.08
N ARG A 5 -16.41 8.41 -18.77
CA ARG A 5 -15.05 8.54 -18.24
C ARG A 5 -14.97 8.18 -16.76
N GLU A 6 -15.95 8.58 -15.96
CA GLU A 6 -15.93 8.37 -14.51
C GLU A 6 -16.19 6.89 -14.15
N SER A 7 -16.96 6.17 -14.97
CA SER A 7 -17.26 4.75 -14.75
C SER A 7 -16.19 3.79 -15.25
N ILE A 8 -15.09 4.25 -15.88
CA ILE A 8 -14.06 3.34 -16.44
C ILE A 8 -13.46 2.46 -15.34
N SER A 9 -13.08 3.04 -14.20
CA SER A 9 -12.55 2.29 -13.06
C SER A 9 -13.48 1.17 -12.61
N LEU A 10 -14.80 1.43 -12.64
CA LEU A 10 -15.83 0.47 -12.25
C LEU A 10 -15.98 -0.64 -13.28
N ALA A 11 -16.02 -0.28 -14.55
CA ALA A 11 -16.09 -1.24 -15.65
C ALA A 11 -14.89 -2.21 -15.60
N LEU A 12 -13.69 -1.71 -15.31
CA LEU A 12 -12.49 -2.54 -15.19
C LEU A 12 -12.54 -3.48 -13.98
N LEU A 13 -13.03 -3.01 -12.82
CA LEU A 13 -13.22 -3.87 -11.64
C LEU A 13 -14.24 -4.98 -11.89
N SER A 14 -15.23 -4.76 -12.75
CA SER A 14 -16.22 -5.79 -13.09
C SER A 14 -15.65 -6.95 -13.93
N GLU A 15 -14.43 -6.80 -14.49
CA GLU A 15 -13.76 -7.86 -15.27
C GLU A 15 -13.00 -8.87 -14.40
N GLY A 16 -12.80 -8.60 -13.10
CA GLY A 16 -12.10 -9.47 -12.16
C GLY A 16 -11.07 -8.73 -11.31
N TYR A 17 -9.85 -9.26 -11.21
CA TYR A 17 -8.74 -8.61 -10.51
C TYR A 17 -8.15 -7.47 -11.35
N LEU A 18 -7.88 -6.33 -10.69
CA LEU A 18 -7.39 -5.11 -11.32
C LEU A 18 -6.00 -4.72 -10.79
N TYR A 19 -4.99 -4.76 -11.65
CA TYR A 19 -3.69 -4.15 -11.39
C TYR A 19 -3.74 -2.69 -11.81
N LYS A 20 -3.69 -1.77 -10.83
CA LYS A 20 -3.86 -0.33 -11.04
C LYS A 20 -2.57 0.42 -10.81
N TYR A 21 -2.20 1.24 -11.80
CA TYR A 21 -1.06 2.14 -11.75
C TYR A 21 -1.52 3.55 -12.08
N ASP A 22 -0.91 4.51 -11.41
CA ASP A 22 -1.22 5.93 -11.51
C ASP A 22 0.12 6.64 -11.69
N ILE A 23 0.42 7.07 -12.92
CA ILE A 23 1.75 7.54 -13.29
C ILE A 23 1.68 8.84 -14.08
N SER A 24 2.66 9.71 -13.87
CA SER A 24 2.84 10.91 -14.69
C SER A 24 3.84 10.63 -15.81
N LEU A 25 3.49 10.93 -17.05
CA LEU A 25 4.33 10.76 -18.24
C LEU A 25 4.32 12.03 -19.12
N PRO A 26 5.40 12.30 -19.89
CA PRO A 26 5.40 13.36 -20.90
C PRO A 26 4.32 13.14 -21.96
N HIS A 27 3.73 14.22 -22.49
CA HIS A 27 2.65 14.15 -23.50
C HIS A 27 3.02 13.32 -24.72
N ASP A 28 4.22 13.49 -25.27
CA ASP A 28 4.69 12.79 -26.47
C ASP A 28 4.80 11.26 -26.27
N SER A 29 4.85 10.81 -25.02
CA SER A 29 4.97 9.39 -24.65
C SER A 29 3.80 8.90 -23.78
N PHE A 30 2.73 9.69 -23.66
CA PHE A 30 1.65 9.48 -22.69
C PHE A 30 1.00 8.10 -22.80
N TYR A 31 0.82 7.59 -24.03
CA TYR A 31 0.18 6.29 -24.28
C TYR A 31 1.15 5.18 -24.73
N SER A 32 2.43 5.51 -24.92
CA SER A 32 3.42 4.61 -25.52
C SER A 32 3.73 3.38 -24.64
N ILE A 33 3.49 3.47 -23.34
CA ILE A 33 3.68 2.35 -22.41
C ILE A 33 2.68 1.21 -22.62
N ILE A 34 1.46 1.50 -23.09
CA ILE A 34 0.39 0.51 -23.25
C ILE A 34 0.76 -0.61 -24.24
N PRO A 35 1.16 -0.31 -25.49
CA PRO A 35 1.54 -1.35 -26.43
C PRO A 35 2.78 -2.12 -25.97
N GLU A 36 3.75 -1.47 -25.32
CA GLU A 36 4.96 -2.13 -24.83
C GLU A 36 4.68 -3.06 -23.63
N LEU A 37 3.82 -2.65 -22.70
CA LEU A 37 3.39 -3.53 -21.62
C LEU A 37 2.59 -4.72 -22.17
N THR A 38 1.71 -4.48 -23.15
CA THR A 38 0.87 -5.52 -23.73
C THR A 38 1.69 -6.67 -24.34
N LYS A 39 2.83 -6.38 -24.96
CA LYS A 39 3.76 -7.40 -25.50
C LYS A 39 4.37 -8.30 -24.43
N ARG A 40 4.42 -7.84 -23.16
CA ARG A 40 5.02 -8.56 -22.04
C ARG A 40 4.00 -9.39 -21.26
N LEU A 41 2.71 -9.06 -21.37
CA LEU A 41 1.66 -9.73 -20.62
C LEU A 41 1.44 -11.17 -21.15
N PRO A 42 1.22 -12.15 -20.27
CA PRO A 42 0.89 -13.51 -20.68
C PRO A 42 -0.49 -13.55 -21.34
N SER A 43 -0.77 -14.53 -22.20
CA SER A 43 -1.95 -14.55 -23.09
C SER A 43 -3.32 -14.53 -22.40
N HIS A 44 -3.38 -14.82 -21.10
CA HIS A 44 -4.62 -14.92 -20.32
C HIS A 44 -5.00 -13.64 -19.55
N TYR A 45 -4.28 -12.52 -19.73
CA TYR A 45 -4.80 -11.21 -19.31
C TYR A 45 -6.09 -10.88 -20.08
N ILE A 46 -7.00 -10.13 -19.46
CA ILE A 46 -8.28 -9.75 -20.07
C ILE A 46 -8.11 -8.44 -20.85
N ARG A 47 -7.55 -7.41 -20.20
CA ARG A 47 -7.40 -6.07 -20.78
C ARG A 47 -6.15 -5.39 -20.26
N CYS A 48 -5.50 -4.61 -21.12
CA CYS A 48 -4.48 -3.64 -20.75
C CYS A 48 -4.88 -2.30 -21.37
N CYS A 49 -5.16 -1.29 -20.55
CA CYS A 49 -5.65 0.00 -21.03
C CYS A 49 -5.11 1.18 -20.23
N GLY A 50 -5.13 2.34 -20.88
CA GLY A 50 -4.79 3.61 -20.29
C GLY A 50 -5.95 4.59 -20.43
N TYR A 51 -6.19 5.38 -19.40
CA TYR A 51 -7.05 6.56 -19.45
C TYR A 51 -6.55 7.54 -18.41
N GLY A 52 -7.02 8.79 -18.40
CA GLY A 52 -6.58 9.71 -17.35
C GLY A 52 -6.72 11.18 -17.73
N HIS A 53 -5.84 11.97 -17.15
CA HIS A 53 -5.80 13.42 -17.28
C HIS A 53 -4.64 13.78 -18.21
N ILE A 54 -4.85 13.62 -19.51
CA ILE A 54 -3.83 13.91 -20.54
C ILE A 54 -3.32 15.35 -20.43
N GLY A 55 -4.16 16.31 -20.03
CA GLY A 55 -3.76 17.70 -19.83
C GLY A 55 -2.67 17.87 -18.76
N ASP A 56 -2.66 17.02 -17.73
CA ASP A 56 -1.70 17.05 -16.63
C ASP A 56 -0.60 15.97 -16.78
N GLY A 57 -0.61 15.22 -17.88
CA GLY A 57 0.28 14.08 -18.08
C GLY A 57 0.01 12.90 -17.12
N ASN A 58 -1.16 12.84 -16.47
CA ASN A 58 -1.51 11.72 -15.57
C ASN A 58 -2.21 10.58 -16.33
N LEU A 59 -1.55 9.42 -16.40
CA LEU A 59 -2.06 8.16 -16.94
C LEU A 59 -2.45 7.19 -15.81
N HIS A 60 -3.72 6.80 -15.79
CA HIS A 60 -4.18 5.60 -15.08
C HIS A 60 -4.03 4.39 -15.98
N LEU A 61 -2.94 3.66 -15.77
CA LEU A 61 -2.64 2.41 -16.44
C LEU A 61 -3.29 1.26 -15.67
N ASN A 62 -4.04 0.42 -16.36
CA ASN A 62 -4.78 -0.67 -15.74
C ASN A 62 -4.63 -1.96 -16.55
N VAL A 63 -4.42 -3.07 -15.84
CA VAL A 63 -4.45 -4.43 -16.40
C VAL A 63 -5.50 -5.24 -15.64
N THR A 64 -6.35 -5.99 -16.33
CA THR A 64 -7.36 -6.87 -15.72
C THR A 64 -7.08 -8.34 -16.00
N SER A 65 -7.42 -9.19 -15.03
CA SER A 65 -7.41 -10.66 -15.15
C SER A 65 -8.59 -11.23 -14.36
N LYS A 66 -8.98 -12.50 -14.59
CA LYS A 66 -10.10 -13.10 -13.85
C LYS A 66 -9.84 -13.12 -12.34
N GLU A 67 -8.62 -13.51 -11.96
CA GLU A 67 -8.14 -13.60 -10.59
C GLU A 67 -6.73 -13.01 -10.50
N TYR A 68 -6.22 -12.81 -9.28
CA TYR A 68 -4.84 -12.42 -9.06
C TYR A 68 -3.87 -13.49 -9.62
N ASP A 69 -2.84 -13.05 -10.31
CA ASP A 69 -1.81 -13.88 -10.93
C ASP A 69 -0.45 -13.21 -10.78
N HIS A 70 0.49 -13.94 -10.19
CA HIS A 70 1.84 -13.45 -9.97
C HIS A 70 2.62 -13.22 -11.27
N ASN A 71 2.41 -14.03 -12.31
CA ASN A 71 3.11 -13.89 -13.59
C ASN A 71 2.68 -12.61 -14.32
N ILE A 72 1.41 -12.21 -14.18
CA ILE A 72 0.93 -10.92 -14.69
C ILE A 72 1.59 -9.79 -13.90
N LEU A 73 1.65 -9.91 -12.57
CA LEU A 73 2.32 -8.90 -11.74
C LEU A 73 3.81 -8.74 -12.14
N ASP A 74 4.54 -9.84 -12.33
CA ASP A 74 5.98 -9.82 -12.69
C ASP A 74 6.23 -9.29 -14.11
N ALA A 75 5.25 -9.43 -15.02
CA ALA A 75 5.31 -8.79 -16.33
C ALA A 75 5.17 -7.26 -16.24
N ILE A 76 4.43 -6.77 -15.23
CA ILE A 76 4.13 -5.36 -15.01
C ILE A 76 5.17 -4.67 -14.12
N GLU A 77 5.54 -5.27 -12.99
CA GLU A 77 6.53 -4.77 -12.03
C GLU A 77 7.85 -5.53 -12.18
N PRO A 78 9.01 -4.85 -12.26
CA PRO A 78 9.22 -3.41 -12.11
C PRO A 78 9.08 -2.59 -13.41
N PHE A 79 8.72 -3.22 -14.54
CA PHE A 79 8.73 -2.61 -15.87
C PHE A 79 8.03 -1.24 -15.93
N VAL A 80 6.84 -1.12 -15.35
CA VAL A 80 6.09 0.16 -15.35
C VAL A 80 6.86 1.25 -14.62
N TYR A 81 7.43 0.94 -13.45
CA TYR A 81 8.19 1.93 -12.68
C TYR A 81 9.49 2.34 -13.37
N GLU A 82 10.19 1.38 -13.98
CA GLU A 82 11.38 1.65 -14.79
C GLU A 82 11.05 2.51 -16.01
N TRP A 83 9.98 2.20 -16.72
CA TRP A 83 9.52 2.98 -17.87
C TRP A 83 9.20 4.42 -17.46
N THR A 84 8.42 4.59 -16.39
CA THR A 84 8.10 5.90 -15.83
C THR A 84 9.36 6.66 -15.45
N SER A 85 10.31 6.01 -14.77
CA SER A 85 11.58 6.63 -14.36
C SER A 85 12.44 7.06 -15.54
N LYS A 86 12.55 6.23 -16.60
CA LYS A 86 13.27 6.54 -17.84
C LYS A 86 12.75 7.82 -18.50
N LEU A 87 11.43 8.05 -18.43
CA LEU A 87 10.78 9.25 -18.96
C LEU A 87 10.74 10.41 -17.95
N ARG A 88 11.46 10.30 -16.82
CA ARG A 88 11.47 11.27 -15.72
C ARG A 88 10.07 11.58 -15.17
N GLY A 89 9.21 10.57 -15.20
CA GLY A 89 7.84 10.61 -14.72
C GLY A 89 7.69 10.36 -13.22
N SER A 90 6.44 10.41 -12.74
CA SER A 90 6.09 10.07 -11.35
C SER A 90 5.41 8.70 -11.27
N VAL A 91 5.85 7.82 -10.36
CA VAL A 91 5.19 6.53 -10.08
C VAL A 91 3.90 6.65 -9.27
N SER A 92 3.58 7.86 -8.81
CA SER A 92 2.29 8.22 -8.26
C SER A 92 1.97 9.67 -8.61
N ALA A 93 1.03 9.87 -9.51
CA ALA A 93 0.65 11.20 -9.99
C ALA A 93 -0.26 11.89 -8.98
N GLU A 94 -1.31 11.21 -8.53
CA GLU A 94 -2.33 11.77 -7.62
C GLU A 94 -2.67 10.86 -6.43
N HIS A 95 -2.50 9.54 -6.53
CA HIS A 95 -2.93 8.61 -5.48
C HIS A 95 -1.95 8.45 -4.30
N GLY A 96 -0.84 9.20 -4.28
CA GLY A 96 0.16 9.13 -3.22
C GLY A 96 0.91 7.79 -3.14
N ILE A 97 1.78 7.63 -2.14
CA ILE A 97 2.67 6.44 -2.02
C ILE A 97 2.03 5.34 -1.17
N GLY A 98 1.39 5.71 -0.06
CA GLY A 98 0.70 4.79 0.84
C GLY A 98 1.64 3.68 1.35
N PHE A 99 1.14 2.45 1.40
CA PHE A 99 1.92 1.24 1.73
C PHE A 99 2.45 0.54 0.48
N LYS A 100 1.61 0.45 -0.56
CA LYS A 100 1.90 -0.33 -1.78
C LYS A 100 3.11 0.18 -2.55
N LYS A 101 3.29 1.51 -2.64
CA LYS A 101 4.34 2.12 -3.48
C LYS A 101 5.60 2.53 -2.72
N THR A 102 5.68 2.27 -1.42
CA THR A 102 6.80 2.71 -0.57
C THR A 102 8.15 2.24 -1.10
N LYS A 103 8.25 0.98 -1.54
CA LYS A 103 9.47 0.39 -2.12
C LYS A 103 9.85 0.98 -3.49
N PHE A 104 8.93 1.66 -4.17
CA PHE A 104 9.12 2.15 -5.55
C PHE A 104 9.33 3.67 -5.65
N ILE A 105 9.24 4.41 -4.55
CA ILE A 105 9.37 5.88 -4.56
C ILE A 105 10.71 6.37 -5.16
N HIS A 106 11.76 5.55 -5.08
CA HIS A 106 13.10 5.87 -5.59
C HIS A 106 13.14 6.01 -7.13
N TYR A 107 12.14 5.47 -7.86
CA TYR A 107 12.01 5.69 -9.30
C TYR A 107 11.64 7.13 -9.67
N SER A 108 11.10 7.92 -8.72
CA SER A 108 10.67 9.31 -8.96
C SER A 108 11.30 10.33 -8.03
N LYS A 109 12.02 9.90 -6.99
CA LYS A 109 12.66 10.78 -6.00
C LYS A 109 14.13 10.41 -5.84
N SER A 110 14.98 11.44 -5.83
CA SER A 110 16.40 11.25 -5.56
C SER A 110 16.64 10.83 -4.11
N GLN A 111 17.80 10.22 -3.87
CA GLN A 111 18.20 9.83 -2.51
C GLN A 111 18.23 11.03 -1.56
N SER A 112 18.69 12.21 -2.02
CA SER A 112 18.70 13.43 -1.21
C SER A 112 17.29 13.88 -0.82
N SER A 113 16.32 13.82 -1.74
CA SER A 113 14.92 14.10 -1.41
C SER A 113 14.36 13.11 -0.40
N LEU A 114 14.67 11.82 -0.55
CA LEU A 114 14.24 10.77 0.38
C LEU A 114 14.82 10.97 1.78
N ASN A 115 16.10 11.33 1.87
CA ASN A 115 16.75 11.61 3.15
C ASN A 115 16.09 12.80 3.85
N LEU A 116 15.86 13.90 3.12
CA LEU A 116 15.16 15.06 3.68
C LEU A 116 13.75 14.72 4.18
N MET A 117 13.00 13.91 3.42
CA MET A 117 11.68 13.44 3.87
C MET A 117 11.76 12.61 5.16
N LYS A 118 12.79 11.78 5.31
CA LYS A 118 13.04 11.00 6.53
C LYS A 118 13.41 11.90 7.71
N ASP A 119 14.25 12.91 7.49
CA ASP A 119 14.63 13.87 8.54
C ASP A 119 13.39 14.62 9.06
N ILE A 120 12.54 15.10 8.16
CA ILE A 120 11.27 15.75 8.53
C ILE A 120 10.39 14.79 9.34
N LYS A 121 10.24 13.53 8.90
CA LYS A 121 9.46 12.51 9.62
C LYS A 121 10.00 12.27 11.03
N ASN A 122 11.32 12.17 11.19
CA ASN A 122 11.96 11.97 12.49
C ASN A 122 11.81 13.18 13.43
N ILE A 123 11.82 14.41 12.90
CA ILE A 123 11.59 15.62 13.69
C ILE A 123 10.14 15.69 14.18
N MET A 124 9.18 15.38 13.31
CA MET A 124 7.76 15.54 13.61
C MET A 124 7.14 14.35 14.36
N ASP A 125 7.66 13.14 14.15
CA ASP A 125 7.18 11.90 14.75
C ASP A 125 8.36 10.97 15.07
N PRO A 126 9.18 11.33 16.08
CA PRO A 126 10.40 10.59 16.44
C PRO A 126 10.14 9.16 16.88
N ASN A 127 8.92 8.86 17.36
CA ASN A 127 8.52 7.52 17.80
C ASN A 127 7.90 6.70 16.66
N GLY A 128 7.70 7.28 15.47
CA GLY A 128 7.14 6.59 14.31
C GLY A 128 5.71 6.08 14.50
N ILE A 129 4.91 6.71 15.37
CA ILE A 129 3.57 6.25 15.72
C ILE A 129 2.51 6.65 14.67
N LEU A 130 2.79 7.67 13.87
CA LEU A 130 1.87 8.17 12.85
C LEU A 130 2.08 7.42 11.53
N ASN A 131 1.13 6.56 11.17
CA ASN A 131 1.15 5.77 9.93
C ASN A 131 2.47 4.97 9.73
N PRO A 132 2.83 4.05 10.66
CA PRO A 132 3.99 3.20 10.49
C PRO A 132 3.89 2.37 9.20
N TYR A 133 5.05 1.95 8.67
CA TYR A 133 5.19 1.22 7.39
C TYR A 133 4.82 2.02 6.12
N LYS A 134 4.43 3.28 6.30
CA LYS A 134 4.13 4.27 5.25
C LYS A 134 4.84 5.58 5.58
N VAL A 135 4.98 6.54 4.69
CA VAL A 135 5.00 6.45 3.21
C VAL A 135 6.44 6.38 2.69
N LEU A 136 7.43 6.33 3.59
CA LEU A 136 8.84 6.36 3.27
C LEU A 136 9.45 4.96 3.38
N PRO A 137 10.45 4.64 2.53
CA PRO A 137 11.14 3.36 2.61
C PRO A 137 11.73 3.17 4.01
N SER A 138 11.47 2.01 4.59
CA SER A 138 11.89 1.71 5.97
C SER A 138 13.42 1.86 6.07
N ILE A 139 13.90 2.32 7.22
CA ILE A 139 15.34 2.35 7.50
C ILE A 139 15.98 0.95 7.47
N TRP A 140 15.16 -0.11 7.51
CA TRP A 140 15.54 -1.52 7.49
C TRP A 140 15.59 -2.10 6.07
N GLU A 141 15.16 -1.37 5.04
CA GLU A 141 15.06 -1.88 3.66
C GLU A 141 16.40 -2.37 3.05
N PRO A 142 17.57 -1.73 3.29
CA PRO A 142 18.85 -2.26 2.79
C PRO A 142 19.22 -3.62 3.40
N ARG A 143 18.73 -3.93 4.60
CA ARG A 143 19.01 -5.18 5.32
C ARG A 143 18.21 -6.34 4.74
N GLU A 144 16.92 -6.13 4.45
CA GLU A 144 16.06 -7.12 3.78
C GLU A 144 16.56 -7.48 2.37
N ARG A 145 17.09 -6.48 1.64
CA ARG A 145 17.63 -6.68 0.30
C ARG A 145 18.89 -7.55 0.24
N VAL A 146 19.59 -7.80 1.35
CA VAL A 146 20.74 -8.73 1.37
C VAL A 146 20.27 -10.15 1.06
N THR A 147 19.14 -10.55 1.64
CA THR A 147 18.50 -11.84 1.40
C THR A 147 17.99 -11.92 -0.05
N ASP A 148 17.30 -10.89 -0.54
CA ASP A 148 16.80 -10.82 -1.91
C ASP A 148 17.93 -10.84 -2.96
N ALA A 149 19.07 -10.22 -2.66
CA ALA A 149 20.23 -10.20 -3.55
C ALA A 149 20.77 -11.61 -3.84
N TYR A 150 20.62 -12.55 -2.90
CA TYR A 150 21.05 -13.94 -3.10
C TYR A 150 20.16 -14.71 -4.09
N MET A 151 18.96 -14.22 -4.42
CA MET A 151 18.13 -14.83 -5.47
C MET A 151 18.76 -14.75 -6.86
N CYS A 152 19.79 -13.92 -7.07
CA CYS A 152 20.54 -13.92 -8.33
C CYS A 152 21.27 -15.24 -8.62
N ASP A 153 21.50 -16.06 -7.58
CA ASP A 153 22.11 -17.38 -7.71
C ASP A 153 21.10 -18.46 -8.17
N GLY A 154 19.79 -18.17 -8.22
CA GLY A 154 18.70 -19.08 -8.61
C GLY A 154 17.57 -19.15 -7.59
N PHE A 155 17.45 -20.28 -6.89
CA PHE A 155 16.48 -20.50 -5.80
C PHE A 155 17.13 -20.25 -4.43
N LEU A 156 16.36 -19.69 -3.48
CA LEU A 156 16.82 -19.35 -2.14
C LEU A 156 16.04 -20.09 -1.05
N PHE A 157 16.76 -20.82 -0.21
CA PHE A 157 16.29 -21.33 1.07
C PHE A 157 16.75 -20.37 2.18
N SER A 158 15.81 -19.69 2.83
CA SER A 158 16.08 -18.68 3.86
C SER A 158 15.48 -19.11 5.21
N TYR A 159 16.31 -19.03 6.26
CA TYR A 159 15.95 -19.32 7.63
C TYR A 159 16.22 -18.09 8.50
N ASP A 160 15.18 -17.60 9.18
CA ASP A 160 15.22 -16.46 10.09
C ASP A 160 15.20 -16.96 11.54
N LEU A 161 16.37 -16.98 12.18
CA LEU A 161 16.63 -17.67 13.43
C LEU A 161 17.04 -16.68 14.52
N SER A 162 16.64 -16.94 15.76
CA SER A 162 17.22 -16.31 16.94
C SER A 162 18.08 -17.32 17.66
N LEU A 163 19.35 -16.98 17.88
CA LEU A 163 20.34 -17.83 18.53
C LEU A 163 21.12 -17.01 19.57
N PRO A 164 21.84 -17.67 20.48
CA PRO A 164 22.92 -17.03 21.23
C PRO A 164 24.07 -16.61 20.29
N TYR A 165 24.62 -15.40 20.48
CA TYR A 165 25.67 -14.84 19.63
C TYR A 165 26.87 -15.77 19.42
N ALA A 166 27.27 -16.49 20.46
CA ALA A 166 28.42 -17.40 20.43
C ALA A 166 28.29 -18.52 19.38
N ASN A 167 27.07 -18.82 18.91
CA ASN A 167 26.78 -19.96 18.04
C ASN A 167 26.30 -19.57 16.63
N TYR A 168 26.44 -18.30 16.22
CA TYR A 168 25.89 -17.81 14.94
C TYR A 168 26.56 -18.45 13.75
N TYR A 169 27.87 -18.24 13.68
CA TYR A 169 28.66 -18.72 12.56
C TYR A 169 28.93 -20.22 12.68
N GLU A 170 28.81 -20.80 13.88
CA GLU A 170 28.88 -22.25 14.06
C GLU A 170 27.76 -22.97 13.28
N LEU A 171 26.51 -22.47 13.31
CA LEU A 171 25.44 -23.04 12.50
C LEU A 171 25.70 -22.91 10.99
N VAL A 172 26.31 -21.79 10.56
CA VAL A 172 26.68 -21.57 9.15
C VAL A 172 27.75 -22.57 8.72
N GLU A 173 28.81 -22.74 9.53
CA GLU A 173 29.88 -23.71 9.29
C GLU A 173 29.35 -25.14 9.22
N LYS A 174 28.48 -25.53 10.16
CA LYS A 174 27.85 -26.85 10.17
C LYS A 174 26.93 -27.07 8.98
N THR A 175 26.29 -26.00 8.49
CA THR A 175 25.49 -26.05 7.26
C THR A 175 26.38 -26.28 6.03
N ILE A 176 27.55 -25.61 5.96
CA ILE A 176 28.55 -25.82 4.90
C ILE A 176 29.06 -27.27 4.92
N GLU A 177 29.43 -27.80 6.09
CA GLU A 177 29.88 -29.19 6.22
C GLU A 177 28.81 -30.17 5.72
N ARG A 178 27.55 -29.97 6.15
CA ARG A 178 26.43 -30.86 5.87
C ARG A 178 26.02 -30.87 4.40
N LEU A 179 26.15 -29.74 3.72
CA LEU A 179 25.82 -29.59 2.30
C LEU A 179 27.02 -29.70 1.36
N SER A 180 28.22 -30.02 1.87
CA SER A 180 29.44 -30.14 1.06
C SER A 180 29.34 -31.15 -0.10
N GLY A 181 28.45 -32.14 0.01
CA GLY A 181 28.18 -33.13 -1.04
C GLY A 181 27.07 -32.75 -2.04
N CYS A 182 26.32 -31.67 -1.78
CA CYS A 182 25.18 -31.27 -2.61
C CYS A 182 25.65 -30.40 -3.79
N SER A 183 25.75 -31.00 -4.97
CA SER A 183 26.26 -30.33 -6.19
C SER A 183 25.39 -29.16 -6.70
N SER A 184 24.16 -29.05 -6.24
CA SER A 184 23.19 -28.00 -6.58
C SER A 184 23.39 -26.70 -5.83
N VAL A 185 24.10 -26.74 -4.68
CA VAL A 185 24.35 -25.58 -3.81
C VAL A 185 25.33 -24.63 -4.50
N VAL A 186 24.96 -23.36 -4.58
CA VAL A 186 25.78 -22.29 -5.13
C VAL A 186 26.50 -21.54 -4.01
N ARG A 187 25.77 -21.18 -2.95
CA ARG A 187 26.29 -20.38 -1.84
C ARG A 187 25.57 -20.70 -0.55
N ILE A 188 26.31 -20.63 0.56
CA ILE A 188 25.77 -20.65 1.92
C ILE A 188 26.29 -19.40 2.62
N CYS A 189 25.40 -18.60 3.19
CA CYS A 189 25.77 -17.38 3.89
C CYS A 189 24.88 -17.16 5.12
N GLY A 190 25.50 -16.78 6.24
CA GLY A 190 24.79 -16.27 7.40
C GLY A 190 25.08 -14.78 7.59
N HIS A 191 24.04 -13.97 7.74
CA HIS A 191 24.16 -12.59 8.20
C HIS A 191 23.20 -12.35 9.35
N GLY A 192 23.53 -11.43 10.24
CA GLY A 192 22.78 -11.26 11.47
C GLY A 192 23.09 -9.94 12.14
N HIS A 193 22.33 -9.60 13.18
CA HIS A 193 22.59 -8.40 13.99
C HIS A 193 22.41 -8.69 15.48
N ILE A 194 22.98 -7.78 16.26
CA ILE A 194 22.86 -7.76 17.70
C ILE A 194 22.06 -6.50 18.04
N GLY A 195 20.84 -6.66 18.52
CA GLY A 195 20.05 -5.54 19.01
C GLY A 195 20.75 -4.87 20.20
N LYS A 196 20.97 -3.55 20.14
CA LYS A 196 21.33 -2.76 21.34
C LYS A 196 20.07 -2.57 22.20
N SER A 197 19.77 -3.54 23.06
CA SER A 197 18.83 -3.32 24.16
C SER A 197 19.58 -2.92 25.43
N LEU A 198 19.13 -1.84 26.07
CA LEU A 198 19.65 -1.33 27.35
C LEU A 198 19.22 -2.19 28.57
N MET A 199 18.60 -3.36 28.34
CA MET A 199 18.23 -4.30 29.39
C MET A 199 18.43 -5.75 28.92
N PHE A 200 19.49 -6.39 29.45
CA PHE A 200 19.76 -7.84 29.67
C PHE A 200 19.34 -8.94 28.68
N PHE A 201 18.69 -8.64 27.55
CA PHE A 201 18.39 -9.59 26.49
C PHE A 201 18.90 -9.01 25.16
N CYS A 202 20.04 -9.51 24.70
CA CYS A 202 20.51 -9.23 23.35
C CYS A 202 19.63 -10.04 22.40
N ASP A 203 18.68 -9.37 21.74
CA ASP A 203 17.84 -10.00 20.73
C ASP A 203 18.69 -10.20 19.49
N GLY A 204 19.13 -11.44 19.36
CA GLY A 204 20.13 -11.82 18.43
C GLY A 204 19.51 -12.58 17.27
N ASN A 205 19.70 -12.10 16.05
CA ASN A 205 19.09 -12.64 14.83
C ASN A 205 20.16 -13.12 13.85
N LEU A 206 19.97 -14.32 13.31
CA LEU A 206 20.72 -14.91 12.20
C LEU A 206 19.77 -15.23 11.04
N HIS A 207 20.00 -14.60 9.90
CA HIS A 207 19.48 -15.00 8.60
C HIS A 207 20.46 -15.98 7.92
N LEU A 208 20.14 -17.27 7.97
CA LEU A 208 20.87 -18.31 7.25
C LEU A 208 20.26 -18.48 5.86
N ASN A 209 21.09 -18.30 4.83
CA ASN A 209 20.70 -18.32 3.42
C ASN A 209 21.50 -19.39 2.68
N ILE A 210 20.79 -20.21 1.92
CA ILE A 210 21.35 -21.27 1.08
C ILE A 210 20.79 -21.08 -0.31
N THR A 211 21.65 -20.88 -1.31
CA THR A 211 21.24 -20.71 -2.70
C THR A 211 21.57 -21.95 -3.51
N SER A 212 20.74 -22.24 -4.50
CA SER A 212 20.93 -23.29 -5.49
C SER A 212 20.49 -22.78 -6.87
N LYS A 213 20.96 -23.40 -7.95
CA LYS A 213 20.57 -22.96 -9.32
C LYS A 213 19.07 -23.08 -9.58
N GLU A 214 18.45 -24.13 -9.04
CA GLU A 214 17.02 -24.42 -9.11
C GLU A 214 16.54 -24.96 -7.75
N TYR A 215 15.23 -25.11 -7.56
CA TYR A 215 14.67 -25.72 -6.34
C TYR A 215 15.16 -27.16 -6.18
N ASP A 216 15.78 -27.46 -5.03
CA ASP A 216 16.29 -28.78 -4.70
C ASP A 216 15.63 -29.32 -3.43
N HIS A 217 14.94 -30.46 -3.56
CA HIS A 217 14.25 -31.11 -2.44
C HIS A 217 15.22 -31.74 -1.43
N GLU A 218 16.41 -32.16 -1.87
CA GLU A 218 17.44 -32.77 -1.01
C GLU A 218 17.97 -31.75 0.00
N ILE A 219 18.19 -30.50 -0.44
CA ILE A 219 18.59 -29.40 0.45
C ILE A 219 17.54 -29.21 1.55
N LEU A 220 16.25 -29.19 1.20
CA LEU A 220 15.18 -28.99 2.18
C LEU A 220 15.15 -30.11 3.23
N GLU A 221 15.22 -31.37 2.79
CA GLU A 221 15.20 -32.55 3.68
C GLU A 221 16.41 -32.60 4.62
N LEU A 222 17.59 -32.23 4.14
CA LEU A 222 18.81 -32.20 4.95
C LEU A 222 18.84 -31.04 5.94
N MET A 223 18.23 -29.90 5.58
CA MET A 223 18.39 -28.63 6.30
C MET A 223 17.25 -28.29 7.26
N GLU A 224 15.98 -28.48 6.89
CA GLU A 224 14.86 -28.08 7.77
C GLU A 224 14.92 -28.75 9.16
N PRO A 225 15.03 -30.10 9.27
CA PRO A 225 15.12 -30.75 10.58
C PRO A 225 16.38 -30.34 11.34
N PHE A 226 17.52 -30.26 10.63
CA PHE A 226 18.81 -29.93 11.22
C PHE A 226 18.82 -28.52 11.82
N VAL A 227 18.40 -27.51 11.06
CA VAL A 227 18.37 -26.10 11.51
C VAL A 227 17.43 -25.93 12.69
N PHE A 228 16.25 -26.55 12.65
CA PHE A 228 15.27 -26.42 13.73
C PHE A 228 15.69 -27.14 15.02
N GLU A 229 16.24 -28.35 14.92
CA GLU A 229 16.79 -29.06 16.08
C GLU A 229 17.99 -28.34 16.68
N TRP A 230 18.89 -27.83 15.85
CA TRP A 230 20.06 -27.06 16.31
C TRP A 230 19.63 -25.80 17.05
N THR A 231 18.69 -25.05 16.46
CA THR A 231 18.13 -23.85 17.07
C THR A 231 17.45 -24.16 18.40
N SER A 232 16.69 -25.25 18.46
CA SER A 232 16.01 -25.69 19.70
C SER A 232 16.99 -26.09 20.81
N LYS A 233 18.06 -26.83 20.47
CA LYS A 233 19.12 -27.24 21.41
C LYS A 233 19.79 -26.03 22.08
N LEU A 234 19.94 -24.94 21.34
CA LEU A 234 20.52 -23.69 21.83
C LEU A 234 19.51 -22.75 22.51
N GLN A 235 18.28 -23.23 22.78
CA GLN A 235 17.18 -22.44 23.33
C GLN A 235 16.83 -21.20 22.47
N GLY A 236 17.10 -21.29 21.17
CA GLY A 236 16.79 -20.26 20.18
C GLY A 236 15.36 -20.33 19.65
N SER A 237 15.03 -19.42 18.73
CA SER A 237 13.75 -19.37 18.02
C SER A 237 13.92 -19.62 16.52
N VAL A 238 13.12 -20.48 15.91
CA VAL A 238 13.09 -20.73 14.45
C VAL A 238 12.30 -19.67 13.67
N SER A 239 11.94 -18.60 14.37
CA SER A 239 11.22 -17.43 13.91
C SER A 239 11.66 -16.27 14.79
N ALA A 240 12.60 -15.47 14.31
CA ALA A 240 13.00 -14.25 14.98
C ALA A 240 12.08 -13.08 14.58
N GLU A 241 12.40 -12.34 13.52
CA GLU A 241 11.73 -11.08 13.21
C GLU A 241 10.46 -11.23 12.37
N HIS A 242 10.41 -12.26 11.52
CA HIS A 242 9.32 -12.41 10.53
C HIS A 242 8.10 -13.20 11.01
N GLY A 243 8.12 -13.69 12.26
CA GLY A 243 7.07 -14.55 12.77
C GLY A 243 7.04 -15.93 12.09
N ILE A 244 6.21 -16.83 12.63
CA ILE A 244 6.18 -18.24 12.20
C ILE A 244 5.39 -18.41 10.88
N GLY A 245 4.56 -17.42 10.51
CA GLY A 245 3.68 -17.49 9.34
C GLY A 245 2.75 -18.72 9.34
N PHE A 246 2.01 -18.95 8.26
CA PHE A 246 1.09 -20.10 8.16
C PHE A 246 1.83 -21.41 7.86
N LYS A 247 2.93 -21.34 7.08
CA LYS A 247 3.67 -22.52 6.59
C LYS A 247 4.53 -23.21 7.67
N LYS A 248 5.01 -22.48 8.68
CA LYS A 248 5.91 -23.04 9.73
C LYS A 248 5.18 -23.40 11.03
N THR A 249 3.85 -23.40 11.05
CA THR A 249 3.05 -23.76 12.24
C THR A 249 3.36 -25.15 12.79
N LYS A 250 3.68 -26.11 11.91
CA LYS A 250 4.14 -27.46 12.29
C LYS A 250 5.47 -27.47 13.08
N PHE A 251 6.28 -26.42 12.98
CA PHE A 251 7.63 -26.34 13.55
C PHE A 251 7.73 -25.45 14.82
N VAL A 252 6.63 -24.85 15.26
CA VAL A 252 6.60 -23.96 16.45
C VAL A 252 7.13 -24.65 17.71
N HIS A 253 6.93 -25.97 17.79
CA HIS A 253 7.34 -26.78 18.94
C HIS A 253 8.85 -26.79 19.17
N TYR A 254 9.66 -26.46 18.15
CA TYR A 254 11.11 -26.32 18.30
C TYR A 254 11.51 -25.06 19.07
N SER A 255 10.67 -24.02 19.11
CA SER A 255 11.00 -22.73 19.73
C SER A 255 10.26 -22.46 21.03
N LYS A 256 9.14 -23.14 21.26
CA LYS A 256 8.25 -22.87 22.38
C LYS A 256 7.83 -24.18 23.03
N SER A 257 7.98 -24.25 24.35
CA SER A 257 7.52 -25.40 25.13
C SER A 257 6.00 -25.56 25.02
N ARG A 258 5.51 -26.77 25.33
CA ARG A 258 4.08 -27.06 25.29
C ARG A 258 3.27 -26.18 26.26
N SER A 259 3.86 -25.84 27.42
CA SER A 259 3.25 -24.90 28.38
C SER A 259 3.21 -23.47 27.84
N SER A 260 4.30 -22.98 27.22
CA SER A 260 4.32 -21.67 26.58
C SER A 260 3.32 -21.57 25.42
N LEU A 261 3.17 -22.64 24.63
CA LEU A 261 2.19 -22.70 23.55
C LEU A 261 0.75 -22.67 24.04
N ASN A 262 0.46 -23.37 25.13
CA ASN A 262 -0.86 -23.31 25.75
C ASN A 262 -1.13 -21.89 26.28
N LEU A 263 -0.18 -21.27 26.99
CA LEU A 263 -0.31 -19.89 27.45
C LEU A 263 -0.52 -18.91 26.28
N MET A 264 0.22 -19.05 25.18
CA MET A 264 0.02 -18.22 23.99
C MET A 264 -1.35 -18.42 23.34
N LYS A 265 -1.87 -19.65 23.33
CA LYS A 265 -3.24 -19.94 22.86
C LYS A 265 -4.28 -19.33 23.79
N ASP A 266 -4.07 -19.40 25.10
CA ASP A 266 -4.97 -18.82 26.09
C ASP A 266 -4.99 -17.30 25.97
N ILE A 267 -3.81 -16.65 25.87
CA ILE A 267 -3.70 -15.22 25.60
C ILE A 267 -4.36 -14.86 24.27
N LYS A 268 -4.13 -15.65 23.21
CA LYS A 268 -4.80 -15.43 21.91
C LYS A 268 -6.32 -15.54 22.05
N ASN A 269 -6.84 -16.54 22.76
CA ASN A 269 -8.28 -16.70 22.96
C ASN A 269 -8.87 -15.59 23.83
N ILE A 270 -8.10 -15.01 24.75
CA ILE A 270 -8.52 -13.86 25.57
C ILE A 270 -8.52 -12.57 24.75
N MET A 271 -7.45 -12.32 23.98
CA MET A 271 -7.28 -11.09 23.20
C MET A 271 -8.03 -11.13 21.86
N ASP A 272 -8.32 -12.32 21.36
CA ASP A 272 -8.95 -12.59 20.07
C ASP A 272 -9.84 -13.85 20.13
N PRO A 273 -10.91 -13.82 20.94
CA PRO A 273 -11.79 -14.97 21.14
C PRO A 273 -12.45 -15.48 19.85
N ASN A 274 -12.50 -14.64 18.81
CA ASN A 274 -13.13 -14.94 17.53
C ASN A 274 -12.13 -15.21 16.39
N GLY A 275 -10.81 -15.20 16.65
CA GLY A 275 -9.80 -15.52 15.63
C GLY A 275 -9.57 -14.43 14.57
N ILE A 276 -9.92 -13.17 14.85
CA ILE A 276 -9.87 -11.98 14.00
C ILE A 276 -8.47 -11.31 14.00
N LEU A 277 -7.46 -11.78 14.73
CA LEU A 277 -6.14 -11.14 14.86
C LEU A 277 -5.02 -11.76 13.99
N ASN A 278 -5.33 -12.60 12.99
CA ASN A 278 -4.34 -13.01 11.97
C ASN A 278 -4.65 -12.61 10.50
N PRO A 279 -4.86 -11.31 10.15
CA PRO A 279 -5.61 -10.97 8.95
C PRO A 279 -5.06 -9.72 8.24
N TYR A 280 -3.74 -9.47 8.23
CA TYR A 280 -3.22 -8.19 7.70
C TYR A 280 -3.75 -7.89 6.29
N LYS A 281 -3.85 -8.89 5.40
CA LYS A 281 -4.54 -8.72 4.11
C LYS A 281 -6.05 -8.61 4.23
N MET A 282 -6.71 -9.49 4.99
CA MET A 282 -8.18 -9.50 5.10
C MET A 282 -8.77 -8.25 5.78
N LEU A 283 -8.11 -7.69 6.80
CA LEU A 283 -8.50 -6.41 7.43
C LEU A 283 -8.27 -5.23 6.49
N TRP A 284 -7.14 -5.23 5.77
CA TRP A 284 -6.90 -4.22 4.74
C TRP A 284 -7.92 -4.36 3.60
N ASP A 285 -8.29 -5.57 3.19
CA ASP A 285 -9.32 -5.83 2.18
C ASP A 285 -10.67 -5.27 2.61
N ILE A 286 -11.06 -5.45 3.89
CA ILE A 286 -12.30 -4.84 4.42
C ILE A 286 -12.26 -3.32 4.24
N ARG A 287 -11.15 -2.66 4.56
CA ARG A 287 -11.00 -1.19 4.42
C ARG A 287 -10.88 -0.74 2.95
N GLU A 288 -10.10 -1.44 2.14
CA GLU A 288 -9.82 -1.06 0.74
C GLU A 288 -11.04 -1.28 -0.15
N ARG A 289 -11.87 -2.29 0.16
CA ARG A 289 -13.06 -2.66 -0.63
C ARG A 289 -14.35 -1.95 -0.21
N VAL A 290 -14.31 -1.04 0.77
CA VAL A 290 -15.51 -0.27 1.15
C VAL A 290 -16.07 0.52 -0.04
N ALA A 291 -15.20 1.09 -0.87
CA ALA A 291 -15.64 1.78 -2.09
C ALA A 291 -16.44 0.82 -3.00
N GLU A 292 -15.92 -0.39 -3.24
CA GLU A 292 -16.61 -1.43 -4.04
C GLU A 292 -17.98 -1.78 -3.43
N ALA A 293 -18.05 -1.93 -2.11
CA ALA A 293 -19.29 -2.22 -1.41
C ALA A 293 -20.32 -1.08 -1.55
N LEU A 294 -19.89 0.18 -1.51
CA LEU A 294 -20.76 1.35 -1.67
C LEU A 294 -21.28 1.48 -3.10
N ILE A 295 -20.45 1.20 -4.10
CA ILE A 295 -20.85 1.17 -5.51
C ILE A 295 -21.90 0.09 -5.75
N ASN A 296 -21.71 -1.10 -5.20
CA ASN A 296 -22.68 -2.20 -5.32
C ASN A 296 -23.98 -1.94 -4.54
N ASP A 297 -23.97 -0.99 -3.62
CA ASP A 297 -25.15 -0.61 -2.86
C ASP A 297 -26.09 0.33 -3.64
N GLY A 298 -25.63 1.01 -4.70
CA GLY A 298 -26.48 1.84 -5.55
C GLY A 298 -25.75 3.06 -6.12
N TYR A 299 -26.48 4.15 -6.36
CA TYR A 299 -25.84 5.41 -6.74
C TYR A 299 -25.07 5.98 -5.55
N TRP A 300 -23.81 6.36 -5.78
CA TRP A 300 -22.87 6.72 -4.72
C TRP A 300 -22.45 8.19 -4.83
N TYR A 301 -22.88 9.00 -3.86
CA TYR A 301 -22.37 10.35 -3.66
C TYR A 301 -21.18 10.28 -2.70
N THR A 302 -20.02 10.80 -3.12
CA THR A 302 -18.78 10.73 -2.35
C THR A 302 -18.15 12.10 -2.17
N TYR A 303 -17.70 12.36 -0.94
CA TYR A 303 -17.07 13.61 -0.53
C TYR A 303 -15.81 13.29 0.24
N ASP A 304 -14.75 14.01 -0.08
CA ASP A 304 -13.41 13.83 0.47
C ASP A 304 -13.03 15.13 1.18
N LEU A 305 -12.94 15.07 2.51
CA LEU A 305 -12.95 16.24 3.39
C LEU A 305 -11.81 16.19 4.40
N SER A 306 -11.14 17.31 4.65
CA SER A 306 -10.25 17.45 5.81
C SER A 306 -10.99 18.12 6.96
N LEU A 307 -11.07 17.47 8.12
CA LEU A 307 -11.80 17.95 9.30
C LEU A 307 -10.94 17.81 10.58
N PRO A 308 -11.12 18.69 11.59
CA PRO A 308 -10.47 18.54 12.88
C PRO A 308 -10.87 17.22 13.57
N HIS A 309 -9.91 16.51 14.20
CA HIS A 309 -10.15 15.20 14.84
C HIS A 309 -11.33 15.20 15.82
N LYS A 310 -11.47 16.27 16.61
CA LYS A 310 -12.58 16.42 17.59
C LYS A 310 -13.97 16.36 16.94
N HIS A 311 -14.08 16.75 15.68
CA HIS A 311 -15.32 16.84 14.92
C HIS A 311 -15.34 15.91 13.70
N PHE A 312 -14.43 14.94 13.66
CA PHE A 312 -14.16 14.12 12.48
C PHE A 312 -15.40 13.39 11.96
N TYR A 313 -16.25 12.88 12.86
CA TYR A 313 -17.43 12.08 12.48
C TYR A 313 -18.76 12.85 12.60
N ASP A 314 -18.76 14.07 13.15
CA ASP A 314 -19.98 14.86 13.40
C ASP A 314 -20.81 15.10 12.13
N ILE A 315 -20.14 15.30 10.99
CA ILE A 315 -20.81 15.55 9.72
C ILE A 315 -21.57 14.33 9.20
N VAL A 316 -21.12 13.12 9.54
CA VAL A 316 -21.78 11.87 9.16
C VAL A 316 -23.14 11.80 9.85
N GLY A 317 -23.18 11.99 11.18
CA GLY A 317 -24.43 11.98 11.94
C GLY A 317 -25.40 13.09 11.52
N LYS A 318 -24.89 14.30 11.26
CA LYS A 318 -25.71 15.40 10.73
C LYS A 318 -26.29 15.08 9.35
N MET A 319 -25.53 14.39 8.50
CA MET A 319 -26.00 13.98 7.18
C MET A 319 -27.02 12.84 7.27
N GLU A 320 -26.83 11.88 8.19
CA GLU A 320 -27.82 10.85 8.51
C GLU A 320 -29.15 11.44 8.95
N GLU A 321 -29.14 12.37 9.91
CA GLU A 321 -30.35 13.05 10.40
C GLU A 321 -31.06 13.77 9.24
N ARG A 322 -30.29 14.52 8.44
CA ARG A 322 -30.81 15.31 7.32
C ARG A 322 -31.44 14.47 6.21
N LEU A 323 -30.95 13.25 5.99
CA LEU A 323 -31.40 12.35 4.92
C LEU A 323 -32.34 11.24 5.40
N SER A 324 -32.55 11.11 6.72
CA SER A 324 -33.27 10.01 7.38
C SER A 324 -34.64 9.68 6.79
N ASN A 325 -35.39 10.70 6.36
CA ASN A 325 -36.75 10.54 5.83
C ASN A 325 -36.81 10.40 4.31
N HIS A 326 -35.68 10.42 3.60
CA HIS A 326 -35.70 10.39 2.14
C HIS A 326 -35.83 8.93 1.63
N PRO A 327 -36.91 8.57 0.90
CA PRO A 327 -37.26 7.18 0.60
C PRO A 327 -36.28 6.46 -0.34
N LYS A 328 -35.43 7.21 -1.05
CA LYS A 328 -34.42 6.68 -1.96
C LYS A 328 -33.04 6.51 -1.32
N VAL A 329 -32.77 7.15 -0.19
CA VAL A 329 -31.48 7.04 0.50
C VAL A 329 -31.41 5.68 1.18
N LYS A 330 -30.28 4.99 1.05
CA LYS A 330 -30.04 3.68 1.65
C LYS A 330 -29.20 3.79 2.91
N ARG A 331 -28.07 4.50 2.85
CA ARG A 331 -27.18 4.72 3.99
C ARG A 331 -26.31 5.95 3.79
N VAL A 332 -25.84 6.47 4.91
CA VAL A 332 -24.73 7.42 5.00
C VAL A 332 -23.61 6.70 5.74
N THR A 333 -22.37 6.85 5.27
CA THR A 333 -21.21 6.21 5.89
C THR A 333 -20.03 7.16 5.91
N GLY A 334 -19.24 7.11 6.98
CA GLY A 334 -17.96 7.80 7.09
C GLY A 334 -16.83 6.78 7.22
N LEU A 335 -15.80 6.94 6.42
CA LEU A 335 -14.53 6.22 6.58
C LEU A 335 -13.40 7.12 6.15
N GLY A 336 -12.15 6.81 6.48
CA GLY A 336 -11.04 7.60 5.99
C GLY A 336 -9.78 7.41 6.78
N HIS A 337 -8.92 8.42 6.69
CA HIS A 337 -7.63 8.46 7.34
C HIS A 337 -7.76 9.35 8.58
N LEU A 338 -8.28 8.78 9.66
CA LEU A 338 -8.50 9.49 10.92
C LEU A 338 -7.21 10.16 11.43
N GLY A 339 -6.06 9.50 11.29
CA GLY A 339 -4.76 10.06 11.67
C GLY A 339 -4.46 11.39 10.97
N ASP A 340 -4.84 11.51 9.70
CA ASP A 340 -4.59 12.68 8.85
C ASP A 340 -5.76 13.69 8.87
N GLY A 341 -6.83 13.39 9.61
CA GLY A 341 -8.06 14.17 9.61
C GLY A 341 -8.80 14.15 8.26
N ASN A 342 -8.55 13.14 7.40
CA ASN A 342 -9.25 12.96 6.13
C ASN A 342 -10.45 12.03 6.29
N LEU A 343 -11.66 12.57 6.09
CA LEU A 343 -12.92 11.83 6.05
C LEU A 343 -13.42 11.71 4.61
N HIS A 344 -13.66 10.48 4.17
CA HIS A 344 -14.53 10.15 3.06
C HIS A 344 -15.98 9.98 3.58
N LEU A 345 -16.80 11.00 3.34
CA LEU A 345 -18.24 10.95 3.59
C LEU A 345 -18.93 10.39 2.35
N ASN A 346 -19.79 9.39 2.54
CA ASN A 346 -20.46 8.70 1.45
C ASN A 346 -21.95 8.57 1.74
N VAL A 347 -22.77 8.81 0.71
CA VAL A 347 -24.21 8.57 0.73
C VAL A 347 -24.54 7.63 -0.42
N THR A 348 -25.32 6.59 -0.17
CA THR A 348 -25.84 5.73 -1.23
C THR A 348 -27.35 5.86 -1.36
N SER A 349 -27.86 5.81 -2.59
CA SER A 349 -29.28 5.79 -2.92
C SER A 349 -29.59 4.70 -3.95
N LYS A 350 -30.87 4.34 -4.12
CA LYS A 350 -31.28 3.34 -5.14
C LYS A 350 -30.84 3.73 -6.55
N GLU A 351 -30.92 5.01 -6.86
CA GLU A 351 -30.57 5.64 -8.14
C GLU A 351 -30.15 7.10 -7.88
N PHE A 352 -29.60 7.78 -8.89
CA PHE A 352 -29.36 9.22 -8.79
C PHE A 352 -30.68 9.95 -8.53
N ASP A 353 -30.65 10.91 -7.62
CA ASP A 353 -31.81 11.70 -7.26
C ASP A 353 -31.40 13.16 -6.98
N GLN A 354 -32.05 14.07 -7.70
CA GLN A 354 -31.71 15.50 -7.67
C GLN A 354 -32.06 16.14 -6.31
N GLU A 355 -33.08 15.66 -5.61
CA GLU A 355 -33.47 16.16 -4.29
C GLU A 355 -32.45 15.72 -3.25
N VAL A 356 -32.03 14.44 -3.27
CA VAL A 356 -30.92 13.94 -2.44
C VAL A 356 -29.66 14.77 -2.66
N PHE A 357 -29.29 15.01 -3.91
CA PHE A 357 -28.13 15.84 -4.26
C PHE A 357 -28.24 17.26 -3.69
N GLY A 358 -29.41 17.91 -3.82
CA GLY A 358 -29.67 19.25 -3.27
C GLY A 358 -29.76 19.31 -1.74
N LEU A 359 -30.03 18.19 -1.07
CA LEU A 359 -29.94 18.08 0.38
C LEU A 359 -28.48 17.97 0.85
N ILE A 360 -27.62 17.32 0.07
CA ILE A 360 -26.19 17.14 0.39
C ILE A 360 -25.38 18.40 0.07
N GLU A 361 -25.56 18.98 -1.13
CA GLU A 361 -24.87 20.18 -1.58
C GLU A 361 -25.78 21.41 -1.55
N PRO A 362 -25.34 22.54 -0.97
CA PRO A 362 -23.98 22.85 -0.50
C PRO A 362 -23.69 22.49 0.96
N PHE A 363 -24.64 21.87 1.68
CA PHE A 363 -24.58 21.63 3.13
C PHE A 363 -23.26 21.00 3.60
N VAL A 364 -22.75 19.98 2.89
CA VAL A 364 -21.47 19.32 3.20
C VAL A 364 -20.29 20.29 3.18
N PHE A 365 -20.25 21.20 2.20
CA PHE A 365 -19.17 22.18 2.04
C PHE A 365 -19.26 23.30 3.07
N GLU A 366 -20.48 23.72 3.43
CA GLU A 366 -20.70 24.70 4.49
C GLU A 366 -20.27 24.18 5.86
N CYS A 367 -20.64 22.94 6.19
CA CYS A 367 -20.19 22.27 7.43
C CYS A 367 -18.67 22.17 7.49
N THR A 368 -18.04 21.79 6.38
CA THR A 368 -16.58 21.71 6.27
C THR A 368 -15.93 23.08 6.47
N SER A 369 -16.45 24.11 5.81
CA SER A 369 -15.91 25.48 5.89
C SER A 369 -16.05 26.08 7.30
N LYS A 370 -17.17 25.84 8.00
CA LYS A 370 -17.37 26.26 9.40
C LYS A 370 -16.30 25.72 10.33
N LEU A 371 -15.79 24.52 10.05
CA LEU A 371 -14.70 23.89 10.81
C LEU A 371 -13.30 24.26 10.28
N ARG A 372 -13.21 25.21 9.33
CA ARG A 372 -11.98 25.57 8.61
C ARG A 372 -11.32 24.38 7.93
N GLY A 373 -12.14 23.44 7.46
CA GLY A 373 -11.70 22.23 6.77
C GLY A 373 -11.45 22.40 5.27
N SER A 374 -10.96 21.33 4.64
CA SER A 374 -10.79 21.27 3.18
C SER A 374 -11.93 20.51 2.51
N VAL A 375 -12.53 21.05 1.45
CA VAL A 375 -13.55 20.37 0.62
C VAL A 375 -12.97 19.30 -0.33
N SER A 376 -11.64 19.22 -0.37
CA SER A 376 -10.90 18.13 -1.03
C SER A 376 -9.59 17.90 -0.28
N ALA A 377 -9.48 16.76 0.38
CA ALA A 377 -8.31 16.42 1.18
C ALA A 377 -7.21 15.81 0.30
N GLU A 378 -7.57 14.84 -0.55
CA GLU A 378 -6.63 14.10 -1.39
C GLU A 378 -7.08 14.00 -2.86
N HIS A 379 -8.38 14.07 -3.18
CA HIS A 379 -8.88 13.85 -4.55
C HIS A 379 -8.78 15.08 -5.47
N GLY A 380 -8.23 16.21 -4.99
CA GLY A 380 -8.10 17.44 -5.77
C GLY A 380 -9.44 18.10 -6.14
N ILE A 381 -9.39 19.20 -6.90
CA ILE A 381 -10.60 20.00 -7.20
C ILE A 381 -11.30 19.57 -8.49
N GLY A 382 -10.54 19.17 -9.51
CA GLY A 382 -11.09 18.68 -10.78
C GLY A 382 -12.05 19.66 -11.44
N PHE A 383 -13.15 19.15 -12.00
CA PHE A 383 -14.25 19.96 -12.57
C PHE A 383 -15.40 20.12 -11.58
N THR A 384 -15.73 19.03 -10.88
CA THR A 384 -16.90 18.95 -9.99
C THR A 384 -16.79 19.90 -8.81
N LYS A 385 -15.61 20.06 -8.21
CA LYS A 385 -15.41 20.90 -7.02
C LYS A 385 -14.95 22.32 -7.33
N THR A 386 -14.72 22.69 -8.60
CA THR A 386 -14.22 24.03 -8.99
C THR A 386 -15.08 25.15 -8.42
N LYS A 387 -16.41 24.99 -8.48
CA LYS A 387 -17.37 25.98 -7.95
C LYS A 387 -17.35 26.10 -6.43
N PHE A 388 -16.77 25.14 -5.71
CA PHE A 388 -16.76 25.07 -4.25
C PHE A 388 -15.42 25.38 -3.60
N ILE A 389 -14.36 25.63 -4.38
CA ILE A 389 -13.01 25.89 -3.84
C ILE A 389 -12.97 27.07 -2.84
N HIS A 390 -13.91 28.01 -2.98
CA HIS A 390 -14.03 29.19 -2.10
C HIS A 390 -14.41 28.83 -0.66
N PHE A 391 -14.95 27.63 -0.40
CA PHE A 391 -15.21 27.14 0.96
C PHE A 391 -13.93 26.81 1.74
N SER A 392 -12.80 26.60 1.04
CA SER A 392 -11.51 26.23 1.65
C SER A 392 -10.37 27.19 1.34
N LYS A 393 -10.52 28.07 0.34
CA LYS A 393 -9.47 29.02 -0.07
C LYS A 393 -10.00 30.45 -0.04
N PHE A 394 -9.21 31.34 0.54
CA PHE A 394 -9.49 32.77 0.54
C PHE A 394 -9.32 33.38 -0.85
N HIS A 395 -10.02 34.49 -1.10
CA HIS A 395 -10.03 35.19 -2.38
C HIS A 395 -8.62 35.58 -2.87
N GLY A 396 -7.74 36.04 -1.97
CA GLY A 396 -6.36 36.38 -2.32
C GLY A 396 -5.57 35.19 -2.89
N SER A 397 -5.72 34.01 -2.28
CA SER A 397 -5.08 32.78 -2.76
C SER A 397 -5.62 32.36 -4.13
N LEU A 398 -6.93 32.46 -4.34
CA LEU A 398 -7.55 32.15 -5.63
C LEU A 398 -7.08 33.12 -6.73
N ASN A 399 -6.95 34.41 -6.42
CA ASN A 399 -6.43 35.39 -7.37
C ASN A 399 -4.98 35.10 -7.76
N LEU A 400 -4.13 34.72 -6.80
CA LEU A 400 -2.76 34.29 -7.08
C LEU A 400 -2.72 33.04 -7.98
N MET A 401 -3.55 32.03 -7.68
CA MET A 401 -3.64 30.82 -8.52
C MET A 401 -4.07 31.16 -9.95
N LYS A 402 -5.05 32.05 -10.12
CA LYS A 402 -5.49 32.53 -11.45
C LYS A 402 -4.38 33.30 -12.16
N GLY A 403 -3.60 34.11 -11.44
CA GLY A 403 -2.43 34.81 -11.96
C GLY A 403 -1.37 33.86 -12.50
N ILE A 404 -1.03 32.83 -11.74
CA ILE A 404 -0.10 31.77 -12.16
C ILE A 404 -0.64 31.04 -13.40
N LYS A 405 -1.92 30.65 -13.39
CA LYS A 405 -2.56 29.99 -14.54
C LYS A 405 -2.49 30.85 -15.80
N LYS A 406 -2.80 32.15 -15.69
CA LYS A 406 -2.74 33.10 -16.82
C LYS A 406 -1.31 33.30 -17.33
N MET A 407 -0.32 33.29 -16.44
CA MET A 407 1.10 33.41 -16.81
C MET A 407 1.60 32.17 -17.56
N MET A 408 1.26 30.97 -17.07
CA MET A 408 1.77 29.71 -17.63
C MET A 408 0.97 29.20 -18.82
N ASP A 409 -0.34 29.47 -18.86
CA ASP A 409 -1.25 29.07 -19.93
C ASP A 409 -2.20 30.22 -20.28
N PRO A 410 -1.68 31.27 -20.96
CA PRO A 410 -2.46 32.48 -21.27
C PRO A 410 -3.63 32.22 -22.22
N LYS A 411 -3.60 31.11 -22.98
CA LYS A 411 -4.67 30.71 -23.89
C LYS A 411 -5.71 29.80 -23.23
N GLY A 412 -5.46 29.34 -21.99
CA GLY A 412 -6.38 28.46 -21.26
C GLY A 412 -6.59 27.10 -21.93
N ILE A 413 -5.61 26.61 -22.70
CA ILE A 413 -5.74 25.36 -23.46
C ILE A 413 -5.52 24.12 -22.59
N LEU A 414 -4.83 24.26 -21.45
CA LEU A 414 -4.54 23.16 -20.56
C LEU A 414 -5.67 22.98 -19.54
N ASN A 415 -6.44 21.91 -19.69
CA ASN A 415 -7.56 21.55 -18.80
C ASN A 415 -8.57 22.70 -18.58
N PRO A 416 -9.21 23.20 -19.64
CA PRO A 416 -10.26 24.21 -19.49
C PRO A 416 -11.39 23.70 -18.59
N TYR A 417 -12.12 24.63 -17.96
CA TYR A 417 -13.20 24.36 -17.00
C TYR A 417 -12.76 23.75 -15.66
N LYS A 418 -11.45 23.55 -15.47
CA LYS A 418 -10.78 23.05 -14.27
C LYS A 418 -9.54 23.92 -13.99
N VAL A 419 -8.92 23.88 -12.84
CA VAL A 419 -9.41 23.55 -11.49
C VAL A 419 -9.78 24.82 -10.72
N LEU A 420 -9.74 25.97 -11.40
CA LEU A 420 -9.98 27.30 -10.85
C LEU A 420 -11.31 27.85 -11.39
N PRO A 421 -12.08 28.56 -10.55
CA PRO A 421 -13.35 29.17 -10.93
C PRO A 421 -13.21 30.37 -11.86
#